data_AF-A0AAU9VV73-F1
#
_entry.id   AF-A0AAU9VV73-F1
#
_cell.length_a   1.000
_cell.length_b   1.000
_cell.length_c   1.000
_cell.angle_alpha   90.00
_cell.angle_beta   90.00
_cell.angle_gamma   90.00
#
_symmetry.space_group_name_H-M   'P 1'
#
loop_
_entity.id
_entity.type
_entity.pdbx_description
1 polymer ?
#
loop_
_entity_poly.entity_id
_entity_poly.type
_entity_poly.pdbx_seq_one_letter_code
_entity_poly.pdbx_strand_id
1 'polypeptide(L)'
;MMKQRQRKTTSLNANNIYGWAMCKPLPIRGFEYMPDFDNWRNIPCILEVDLEHPKEPHDSLNDYPLALQGLMINKVEKLVLNLNDKEKYVIHHKNLKQYLYLSLRIKNIHCGISFKKGFFELMNNSVFGKTMENIRNRVDVRLVSKRKEAQRLSAKPNFKQLTIFNEDLIAIHMKRTKLVFDKPVYCGMSIFDIRKRLLYDSYYN
;
A
#
# COMPACT_ATOMS: atom_id res chain seq x y z
N MET A 1 -11.63 48.83 10.02
CA MET A 1 -11.65 47.70 10.98
C MET A 1 -12.20 46.46 10.27
N MET A 2 -11.36 45.66 9.62
CA MET A 2 -11.77 44.42 8.96
C MET A 2 -11.70 43.25 9.94
N LYS A 3 -12.84 42.68 10.33
CA LYS A 3 -12.92 41.43 11.09
C LYS A 3 -12.37 40.29 10.23
N GLN A 4 -11.19 39.77 10.56
CA GLN A 4 -10.71 38.50 10.02
C GLN A 4 -11.63 37.37 10.51
N ARG A 5 -12.38 36.80 9.58
CA ARG A 5 -13.24 35.63 9.80
C ARG A 5 -12.32 34.40 9.95
N GLN A 6 -12.03 34.00 11.18
CA GLN A 6 -11.31 32.76 11.47
C GLN A 6 -12.10 31.57 10.89
N ARG A 7 -11.60 30.98 9.80
CA ARG A 7 -12.09 29.69 9.31
C ARG A 7 -11.62 28.64 10.32
N LYS A 8 -12.52 28.16 11.18
CA LYS A 8 -12.27 26.99 12.02
C LYS A 8 -12.14 25.78 11.10
N THR A 9 -10.92 25.34 10.84
CA THR A 9 -10.65 24.05 10.22
C THR A 9 -10.93 22.98 11.28
N THR A 10 -12.12 22.39 11.24
CA THR A 10 -12.45 21.23 12.07
C THR A 10 -11.71 20.02 11.49
N SER A 11 -10.54 19.67 12.03
CA SER A 11 -9.87 18.42 11.69
C SER A 11 -10.52 17.27 12.46
N LEU A 12 -11.39 16.52 11.80
CA LEU A 12 -11.88 15.24 12.31
C LEU A 12 -10.71 14.24 12.32
N ASN A 13 -10.06 14.09 13.49
CA ASN A 13 -9.06 13.07 13.68
C ASN A 13 -9.78 11.78 14.11
N ALA A 14 -10.05 10.90 13.16
CA ALA A 14 -10.60 9.59 13.45
C ALA A 14 -9.51 8.75 14.15
N ASN A 15 -9.58 8.70 15.48
CA ASN A 15 -8.71 7.88 16.29
C ASN A 15 -8.86 6.41 15.87
N ASN A 16 -7.77 5.84 15.36
CA ASN A 16 -7.62 4.41 15.06
C ASN A 16 -8.47 3.82 13.91
N ILE A 17 -8.59 4.51 12.77
CA ILE A 17 -9.20 3.95 11.54
C ILE A 17 -8.54 2.62 11.12
N TYR A 18 -7.23 2.49 11.35
CA TYR A 18 -6.52 1.24 11.07
C TYR A 18 -7.02 0.10 11.96
N GLY A 19 -7.22 0.33 13.26
CA GLY A 19 -7.83 -0.65 14.16
C GLY A 19 -9.20 -1.11 13.69
N TRP A 20 -10.06 -0.16 13.27
CA TRP A 20 -11.38 -0.50 12.73
C TRP A 20 -11.30 -1.34 11.45
N ALA A 21 -10.37 -1.01 10.54
CA ALA A 21 -10.14 -1.77 9.31
C ALA A 21 -9.55 -3.16 9.58
N MET A 22 -8.71 -3.30 10.61
CA MET A 22 -8.14 -4.58 11.05
C MET A 22 -9.19 -5.50 11.69
N CYS A 23 -10.24 -4.95 12.29
CA CYS A 23 -11.40 -5.72 12.78
C CYS A 23 -12.32 -6.22 11.65
N LYS A 24 -12.04 -5.89 10.38
CA LYS A 24 -12.82 -6.40 9.24
C LYS A 24 -12.26 -7.73 8.73
N PRO A 25 -13.06 -8.54 8.03
CA PRO A 25 -12.57 -9.77 7.42
C PRO A 25 -11.50 -9.49 6.35
N LEU A 26 -10.27 -9.93 6.60
CA LEU A 26 -9.09 -9.76 5.74
C LEU A 26 -8.77 -11.03 4.95
N PRO A 27 -7.98 -10.96 3.86
CA PRO A 27 -7.51 -12.15 3.16
C PRO A 27 -6.58 -12.97 4.06
N ILE A 28 -6.93 -14.22 4.36
CA ILE A 28 -6.10 -15.07 5.24
C ILE A 28 -5.40 -16.18 4.45
N ARG A 29 -6.14 -16.90 3.59
CA ARG A 29 -5.65 -18.12 2.93
C ARG A 29 -6.42 -18.45 1.65
N GLY A 30 -5.93 -19.44 0.91
CA GLY A 30 -6.60 -19.98 -0.28
C GLY A 30 -6.55 -19.01 -1.46
N PHE A 31 -5.37 -18.47 -1.74
CA PHE A 31 -5.15 -17.58 -2.88
C PHE A 31 -5.08 -18.39 -4.16
N GLU A 32 -6.07 -18.22 -5.03
CA GLU A 32 -6.18 -18.95 -6.28
C GLU A 32 -6.53 -17.98 -7.41
N TYR A 33 -5.88 -18.16 -8.56
CA TYR A 33 -6.21 -17.41 -9.77
C TYR A 33 -7.63 -17.74 -10.21
N MET A 34 -8.40 -16.72 -10.54
CA MET A 34 -9.77 -16.86 -11.02
C MET A 34 -9.75 -17.23 -12.51
N PRO A 35 -10.44 -18.30 -12.92
CA PRO A 35 -10.55 -18.67 -14.34
C PRO A 35 -11.54 -17.77 -15.09
N ASP A 36 -12.57 -17.27 -14.41
CA ASP A 36 -13.56 -16.33 -14.91
C ASP A 36 -13.69 -15.11 -13.98
N PHE A 37 -14.36 -14.07 -14.47
CA PHE A 37 -14.59 -12.86 -13.67
C PHE A 37 -16.07 -12.59 -13.40
N ASP A 38 -17.02 -13.34 -13.96
CA ASP A 38 -18.46 -13.01 -13.86
C ASP A 38 -18.95 -12.86 -12.41
N ASN A 39 -18.39 -13.66 -11.50
CA ASN A 39 -18.74 -13.66 -10.08
C ASN A 39 -17.84 -12.78 -9.19
N TRP A 40 -16.96 -11.95 -9.76
CA TRP A 40 -16.01 -11.12 -9.01
C TRP A 40 -16.68 -10.21 -7.98
N ARG A 41 -17.94 -9.81 -8.22
CA ARG A 41 -18.73 -8.99 -7.30
C ARG A 41 -19.08 -9.75 -6.02
N ASN A 42 -19.31 -11.05 -6.08
CA ASN A 42 -19.81 -11.82 -4.94
C ASN A 42 -18.69 -12.54 -4.20
N ILE A 43 -17.55 -12.74 -4.86
CA ILE A 43 -16.42 -13.47 -4.30
C ILE A 43 -15.39 -12.49 -3.74
N PRO A 44 -14.82 -12.76 -2.54
CA PRO A 44 -13.58 -12.17 -2.08
C PRO A 44 -12.41 -12.30 -3.08
N CYS A 45 -12.17 -11.25 -3.87
CA CYS A 45 -11.01 -11.18 -4.75
C CYS A 45 -10.30 -9.82 -4.79
N ILE A 46 -9.05 -9.85 -5.25
CA ILE A 46 -8.26 -8.72 -5.71
C ILE A 46 -8.17 -8.85 -7.22
N LEU A 47 -8.40 -7.75 -7.93
CA LEU A 47 -8.45 -7.72 -9.39
C LEU A 47 -7.41 -6.73 -9.91
N GLU A 48 -6.78 -7.06 -11.03
CA GLU A 48 -5.99 -6.15 -11.84
C GLU A 48 -6.86 -5.68 -13.00
N VAL A 49 -7.20 -4.39 -13.02
CA VAL A 49 -8.20 -3.83 -13.94
C VAL A 49 -7.73 -2.54 -14.59
N ASP A 50 -8.24 -2.29 -15.78
CA ASP A 50 -8.14 -1.00 -16.43
C ASP A 50 -9.40 -0.19 -16.10
N LEU A 51 -9.22 1.02 -15.55
CA LEU A 51 -10.29 1.92 -15.15
C LEU A 51 -10.28 3.17 -16.03
N GLU A 52 -11.45 3.54 -16.53
CA GLU A 52 -11.68 4.77 -17.28
C GLU A 52 -12.45 5.78 -16.43
N HIS A 53 -11.95 7.01 -16.41
CA HIS A 53 -12.68 8.12 -15.83
C HIS A 53 -13.70 8.66 -16.84
N PRO A 54 -14.94 8.97 -16.41
CA PRO A 54 -15.91 9.60 -17.28
C PRO A 54 -15.40 10.98 -17.72
N LYS A 55 -15.66 11.34 -19.00
CA LYS A 55 -15.21 12.60 -19.61
C LYS A 55 -15.92 13.83 -19.03
N GLU A 56 -17.08 13.65 -18.43
CA GLU A 56 -17.81 14.68 -17.70
C GLU A 56 -17.52 14.49 -16.20
N PRO A 57 -16.68 15.34 -15.59
CA PRO A 57 -16.46 15.26 -14.15
C PRO A 57 -17.76 15.65 -13.45
N HIS A 58 -18.30 14.76 -12.62
CA HIS A 58 -19.24 15.20 -11.59
C HIS A 58 -18.47 16.13 -10.65
N ASP A 59 -19.00 17.33 -10.38
CA ASP A 59 -18.38 18.35 -9.51
C ASP A 59 -17.97 17.82 -8.12
N SER A 60 -18.61 16.74 -7.65
CA SER A 60 -18.31 16.07 -6.38
C SER A 60 -16.98 15.29 -6.38
N LEU A 61 -16.49 14.82 -7.52
CA LEU A 61 -15.25 14.03 -7.63
C LEU A 61 -13.97 14.89 -7.67
N ASN A 62 -14.10 16.22 -7.81
CA ASN A 62 -12.95 17.14 -7.87
C ASN A 62 -12.20 17.25 -6.55
N ASP A 63 -12.90 17.14 -5.42
CA ASP A 63 -12.29 17.37 -4.11
C ASP A 63 -11.49 16.17 -3.59
N TYR A 64 -11.80 14.94 -4.04
CA TYR A 64 -11.03 13.74 -3.70
C TYR A 64 -11.03 12.68 -4.82
N PRO A 65 -10.10 12.75 -5.78
CA PRO A 65 -10.00 11.79 -6.87
C PRO A 65 -9.81 10.35 -6.39
N LEU A 66 -10.42 9.40 -7.09
CA LEU A 66 -10.33 7.98 -6.78
C LEU A 66 -9.02 7.37 -7.30
N ALA A 67 -8.65 6.19 -6.81
CA ALA A 67 -7.53 5.41 -7.34
C ALA A 67 -6.15 6.13 -7.34
N LEU A 68 -5.67 6.56 -6.16
CA LEU A 68 -4.30 7.06 -5.96
C LEU A 68 -3.25 6.16 -6.62
N GLN A 69 -2.36 6.78 -7.40
CA GLN A 69 -1.28 6.11 -8.12
C GLN A 69 0.06 6.76 -7.77
N GLY A 70 1.12 5.95 -7.69
CA GLY A 70 2.49 6.44 -7.58
C GLY A 70 2.90 7.14 -8.88
N LEU A 71 3.16 8.44 -8.80
CA LEU A 71 3.72 9.22 -9.90
C LEU A 71 5.07 9.80 -9.47
N MET A 72 6.02 9.80 -10.40
CA MET A 72 7.31 10.43 -10.20
C MET A 72 7.16 11.95 -10.34
N ILE A 73 7.13 12.67 -9.22
CA ILE A 73 7.13 14.13 -9.21
C ILE A 73 8.46 14.59 -8.62
N ASN A 74 9.25 15.34 -9.40
CA ASN A 74 10.52 15.91 -8.96
C ASN A 74 11.50 14.86 -8.40
N LYS A 75 11.66 13.71 -9.11
CA LYS A 75 12.52 12.57 -8.71
C LYS A 75 12.12 11.88 -7.40
N VAL A 76 10.96 12.18 -6.84
CA VAL A 76 10.38 11.49 -5.69
C VAL A 76 9.08 10.83 -6.14
N GLU A 77 8.91 9.56 -5.81
CA GLU A 77 7.64 8.87 -6.02
C GLU A 77 6.63 9.42 -5.01
N LYS A 78 5.59 10.09 -5.52
CA LYS A 78 4.49 10.61 -4.72
C LYS A 78 3.21 9.89 -5.11
N LEU A 79 2.41 9.52 -4.12
CA LEU A 79 1.04 9.08 -4.38
C LEU A 79 0.21 10.30 -4.72
N VAL A 80 -0.22 10.39 -5.98
CA VAL A 80 -0.93 11.55 -6.51
C VAL A 80 -2.35 11.15 -6.89
N LEU A 81 -3.28 12.00 -6.48
CA LEU A 81 -4.66 11.99 -6.90
C LEU A 81 -4.72 12.56 -8.33
N ASN A 82 -5.08 11.74 -9.32
CA ASN A 82 -5.30 12.22 -10.68
C ASN A 82 -6.51 11.52 -11.28
N LEU A 83 -7.23 12.24 -12.14
CA LEU A 83 -8.42 11.79 -12.86
C LEU A 83 -8.07 11.09 -14.18
N ASN A 84 -6.83 10.62 -14.33
CA ASN A 84 -6.43 9.92 -15.55
C ASN A 84 -6.90 8.47 -15.51
N ASP A 85 -7.10 7.90 -16.69
CA ASP A 85 -7.31 6.47 -16.88
C ASP A 85 -6.19 5.68 -16.19
N LYS A 86 -6.59 4.57 -15.58
CA LYS A 86 -5.69 3.66 -14.87
C LYS A 86 -5.56 2.39 -15.68
N GLU A 87 -4.33 1.99 -15.93
CA GLU A 87 -4.02 0.70 -16.54
C GLU A 87 -3.42 -0.24 -15.49
N LYS A 88 -3.81 -1.52 -15.53
CA LYS A 88 -3.32 -2.58 -14.64
C LYS A 88 -3.38 -2.20 -13.15
N TYR A 89 -4.47 -1.56 -12.75
CA TYR A 89 -4.66 -1.12 -11.38
C TYR A 89 -5.10 -2.30 -10.51
N VAL A 90 -4.31 -2.60 -9.47
CA VAL A 90 -4.64 -3.65 -8.50
C VAL A 90 -5.57 -3.09 -7.44
N ILE A 91 -6.78 -3.66 -7.34
CA ILE A 91 -7.84 -3.18 -6.46
C ILE A 91 -8.60 -4.33 -5.79
N HIS A 92 -8.98 -4.15 -4.53
CA HIS A 92 -9.88 -5.06 -3.84
C HIS A 92 -11.33 -4.90 -4.35
N HIS A 93 -12.06 -6.03 -4.56
CA HIS A 93 -13.41 -6.02 -5.17
C HIS A 93 -14.41 -5.04 -4.52
N LYS A 94 -14.37 -4.88 -3.19
CA LYS A 94 -15.26 -3.97 -2.46
C LYS A 94 -15.03 -2.50 -2.81
N ASN A 95 -13.78 -2.13 -3.11
CA ASN A 95 -13.43 -0.78 -3.53
C ASN A 95 -13.79 -0.61 -4.99
N LEU A 96 -13.57 -1.63 -5.82
CA LEU A 96 -13.99 -1.60 -7.21
C LEU A 96 -15.50 -1.39 -7.35
N LYS A 97 -16.33 -2.03 -6.51
CA LYS A 97 -17.78 -1.76 -6.46
C LYS A 97 -18.10 -0.30 -6.15
N GLN A 98 -17.39 0.29 -5.19
CA GLN A 98 -17.58 1.69 -4.83
C GLN A 98 -17.14 2.62 -5.97
N TYR A 99 -16.04 2.30 -6.64
CA TYR A 99 -15.55 3.04 -7.78
C TYR A 99 -16.57 3.03 -8.93
N LEU A 100 -17.16 1.86 -9.22
CA LEU A 100 -18.25 1.74 -10.18
C LEU A 100 -19.49 2.58 -9.79
N TYR A 101 -19.81 2.66 -8.50
CA TYR A 101 -20.90 3.51 -8.01
C TYR A 101 -20.60 5.00 -8.20
N LEU A 102 -19.32 5.39 -8.04
CA LEU A 102 -18.83 6.75 -8.27
C LEU A 102 -18.50 7.01 -9.76
N SER A 103 -19.24 6.36 -10.67
CA SER A 103 -19.19 6.56 -12.12
C SER A 103 -17.87 6.18 -12.82
N LEU A 104 -16.94 5.46 -12.18
CA LEU A 104 -15.80 4.85 -12.90
C LEU A 104 -16.27 3.68 -13.76
N ARG A 105 -15.67 3.53 -14.94
CA ARG A 105 -15.96 2.40 -15.84
C ARG A 105 -14.78 1.44 -15.88
N ILE A 106 -15.05 0.13 -15.90
CA ILE A 106 -14.02 -0.89 -16.13
C ILE A 106 -13.88 -1.06 -17.65
N LYS A 107 -12.67 -0.89 -18.17
CA LYS A 107 -12.33 -1.20 -19.57
C LYS A 107 -12.01 -2.68 -19.76
N ASN A 108 -11.15 -3.21 -18.88
CA ASN A 108 -10.69 -4.59 -18.97
C ASN A 108 -10.33 -5.15 -17.59
N ILE A 109 -10.43 -6.46 -17.43
CA ILE A 109 -9.95 -7.20 -16.25
C ILE A 109 -8.86 -8.15 -16.74
N HIS A 110 -7.62 -7.92 -16.30
CA HIS A 110 -6.46 -8.70 -16.74
C HIS A 110 -6.32 -9.99 -15.94
N CYS A 111 -6.44 -9.89 -14.61
CA CYS A 111 -6.36 -11.05 -13.74
C CYS A 111 -7.12 -10.82 -12.43
N GLY A 112 -7.48 -11.93 -11.78
CA GLY A 112 -8.15 -11.93 -10.49
C GLY A 112 -7.58 -13.01 -9.58
N ILE A 113 -7.38 -12.68 -8.31
CA ILE A 113 -6.97 -13.61 -7.27
C ILE A 113 -8.10 -13.68 -6.26
N SER A 114 -8.74 -14.84 -6.14
CA SER A 114 -9.73 -15.11 -5.11
C SER A 114 -9.05 -15.55 -3.81
N PHE A 115 -9.68 -15.32 -2.66
CA PHE A 115 -9.14 -15.70 -1.36
C PHE A 115 -10.21 -15.92 -0.30
N LYS A 116 -9.90 -16.70 0.74
CA LYS A 116 -10.78 -16.85 1.91
C LYS A 116 -10.56 -15.70 2.89
N LYS A 117 -11.66 -15.10 3.32
CA LYS A 117 -11.68 -14.06 4.36
C LYS A 117 -11.83 -14.66 5.74
N GLY A 118 -11.23 -14.01 6.74
CA GLY A 118 -11.52 -14.28 8.14
C GLY A 118 -11.21 -13.08 9.01
N PHE A 119 -11.69 -13.11 10.25
CA PHE A 119 -11.38 -12.07 11.23
C PHE A 119 -9.94 -12.22 11.71
N PHE A 120 -9.23 -11.11 11.72
CA PHE A 120 -7.87 -11.03 12.25
C PHE A 120 -7.93 -10.22 13.55
N GLU A 121 -8.47 -10.83 14.61
CA GLU A 121 -8.84 -10.13 15.86
C GLU A 121 -7.65 -9.52 16.61
N LEU A 122 -6.42 -9.91 16.29
CA LEU A 122 -5.23 -9.48 17.00
C LEU A 122 -4.16 -8.97 16.03
N MET A 123 -4.29 -7.72 15.59
CA MET A 123 -3.15 -6.98 15.04
C MET A 123 -3.04 -5.59 15.69
N ASN A 124 -1.99 -5.44 16.49
CA ASN A 124 -1.49 -4.15 16.96
C ASN A 124 -0.94 -3.37 15.75
N ASN A 125 -0.99 -2.03 15.77
CA ASN A 125 -0.45 -1.12 14.75
C ASN A 125 0.99 -1.48 14.29
N SER A 126 1.79 -2.07 15.18
CA SER A 126 3.13 -2.60 14.86
C SER A 126 3.13 -3.69 13.77
N VAL A 127 2.12 -4.57 13.77
CA VAL A 127 2.00 -5.66 12.79
C VAL A 127 1.67 -5.10 11.42
N PHE A 128 0.79 -4.09 11.32
CA PHE A 128 0.47 -3.45 10.03
C PHE A 128 1.73 -2.89 9.34
N GLY A 129 2.55 -2.12 10.07
CA GLY A 129 3.81 -1.60 9.53
C GLY A 129 4.75 -2.72 9.06
N LYS A 130 4.79 -3.85 9.77
CA LYS A 130 5.55 -5.04 9.36
C LYS A 130 4.98 -5.71 8.12
N THR A 131 3.66 -5.75 7.93
CA THR A 131 3.02 -6.35 6.73
C THR A 131 3.28 -5.55 5.45
N MET A 132 3.45 -4.22 5.56
CA MET A 132 3.72 -3.33 4.42
C MET A 132 5.22 -3.02 4.20
N GLU A 133 6.10 -3.58 5.03
CA GLU A 133 7.53 -3.29 4.94
C GLU A 133 8.14 -3.92 3.68
N ASN A 134 8.70 -3.08 2.82
CA ASN A 134 9.39 -3.49 1.60
C ASN A 134 10.69 -4.26 1.92
N ILE A 135 10.63 -5.58 1.79
CA ILE A 135 11.74 -6.50 2.08
C ILE A 135 12.96 -6.21 1.19
N ARG A 136 12.76 -5.66 -0.01
CA ARG A 136 13.84 -5.33 -0.96
C ARG A 136 14.79 -4.26 -0.44
N ASN A 137 14.31 -3.41 0.48
CA ASN A 137 15.13 -2.35 1.09
C ASN A 137 15.93 -2.84 2.31
N ARG A 138 15.78 -4.11 2.72
CA ARG A 138 16.53 -4.65 3.86
C ARG A 138 18.01 -4.80 3.51
N VAL A 139 18.86 -4.32 4.41
CA VAL A 139 20.32 -4.42 4.34
C VAL A 139 20.80 -5.21 5.55
N ASP A 140 21.69 -6.18 5.34
CA ASP A 140 22.37 -6.89 6.43
C ASP A 140 23.51 -6.00 6.92
N VAL A 141 23.47 -5.58 8.18
CA VAL A 141 24.52 -4.74 8.77
C VAL A 141 25.34 -5.61 9.71
N ARG A 142 26.64 -5.68 9.48
CA ARG A 142 27.59 -6.39 10.34
C ARG A 142 28.50 -5.41 11.02
N LEU A 143 28.53 -5.45 12.35
CA LEU A 143 29.45 -4.67 13.16
C LEU A 143 30.74 -5.46 13.37
N VAL A 144 31.87 -4.84 13.09
CA VAL A 144 33.19 -5.47 13.12
C VAL A 144 34.18 -4.53 13.78
N SER A 145 34.97 -5.07 14.72
CA SER A 145 36.05 -4.32 15.38
C SER A 145 37.42 -4.60 14.76
N LYS A 146 37.60 -5.75 14.10
CA LYS A 146 38.89 -6.16 13.54
C LYS A 146 39.01 -5.74 12.06
N ARG A 147 40.08 -5.01 11.72
CA ARG A 147 40.38 -4.61 10.32
C ARG A 147 40.48 -5.78 9.35
N LYS A 148 41.10 -6.90 9.75
CA LYS A 148 41.21 -8.10 8.90
C LYS A 148 39.84 -8.69 8.51
N GLU A 149 38.90 -8.71 9.46
CA GLU A 149 37.55 -9.21 9.19
C GLU A 149 36.74 -8.25 8.32
N ALA A 150 36.94 -6.94 8.52
CA ALA A 150 36.33 -5.92 7.69
C ALA A 150 36.77 -6.04 6.22
N GLN A 151 38.08 -6.21 5.96
CA GLN A 151 38.62 -6.45 4.63
C GLN A 151 38.01 -7.70 3.97
N ARG A 152 37.88 -8.80 4.73
CA ARG A 152 37.24 -10.03 4.23
C ARG A 152 35.77 -9.83 3.82
N LEU A 153 35.03 -9.01 4.56
CA LEU A 153 33.62 -8.73 4.27
C LEU A 153 33.45 -7.72 3.12
N SER A 154 34.36 -6.75 2.98
CA SER A 154 34.39 -5.81 1.86
C SER A 154 34.73 -6.47 0.53
N ALA A 155 35.50 -7.58 0.55
CA ALA A 155 35.82 -8.35 -0.65
C ALA A 155 34.65 -9.20 -1.17
N LYS A 156 33.56 -9.35 -0.40
CA LYS A 156 32.41 -10.13 -0.86
C LYS A 156 31.59 -9.36 -1.89
N PRO A 157 31.04 -10.02 -2.92
CA PRO A 157 30.25 -9.36 -3.97
C PRO A 157 28.92 -8.77 -3.47
N ASN A 158 28.48 -9.16 -2.27
CA ASN A 158 27.28 -8.62 -1.64
C ASN A 158 27.56 -7.35 -0.81
N PHE A 159 28.79 -6.84 -0.77
CA PHE A 159 29.11 -5.59 -0.10
C PHE A 159 28.36 -4.40 -0.74
N LYS A 160 27.85 -3.48 0.10
CA LYS A 160 27.18 -2.25 -0.36
C LYS A 160 27.96 -1.01 0.06
N GLN A 161 28.22 -0.86 1.36
CA GLN A 161 28.86 0.33 1.91
C GLN A 161 29.50 0.01 3.26
N LEU A 162 30.53 0.78 3.63
CA LEU A 162 31.18 0.75 4.92
C LEU A 162 30.97 2.09 5.63
N THR A 163 30.55 2.01 6.89
CA THR A 163 30.34 3.17 7.78
C THR A 163 31.25 2.98 8.99
N ILE A 164 32.22 3.88 9.19
CA ILE A 164 33.10 3.85 10.35
C ILE A 164 32.44 4.70 11.43
N PHE A 165 32.14 4.10 12.58
CA PHE A 165 31.64 4.85 13.72
C PHE A 165 32.83 5.35 14.55
N ASN A 166 33.70 4.44 14.98
CA ASN A 166 34.89 4.72 15.80
C ASN A 166 36.07 3.84 15.35
N GLU A 167 37.27 4.05 15.90
CA GLU A 167 38.49 3.28 15.57
C GLU A 167 38.32 1.76 15.74
N ASP A 168 37.50 1.34 16.72
CA ASP A 168 37.21 -0.07 17.03
C ASP A 168 35.83 -0.54 16.55
N LEU A 169 35.08 0.26 15.81
CA LEU A 169 33.72 -0.10 15.39
C LEU A 169 33.41 0.34 13.96
N ILE A 170 33.34 -0.64 13.07
CA ILE A 170 33.00 -0.48 11.67
C ILE A 170 31.69 -1.22 11.39
N ALA A 171 30.73 -0.55 10.77
CA ALA A 171 29.53 -1.15 10.24
C ALA A 171 29.68 -1.42 8.74
N ILE A 172 29.47 -2.66 8.35
CA ILE A 172 29.49 -3.10 6.96
C ILE A 172 28.08 -3.42 6.53
N HIS A 173 27.58 -2.63 5.58
CA HIS A 173 26.30 -2.82 4.93
C HIS A 173 26.46 -3.82 3.78
N MET A 174 25.75 -4.93 3.85
CA MET A 174 25.71 -5.95 2.81
C MET A 174 24.30 -6.12 2.25
N LYS A 175 24.19 -6.32 0.94
CA LYS A 175 22.97 -6.73 0.26
C LYS A 175 22.62 -8.17 0.63
N ARG A 176 21.33 -8.47 0.79
CA ARG A 176 20.86 -9.84 0.97
C ARG A 176 20.82 -10.55 -0.38
N THR A 177 21.45 -11.71 -0.47
CA THR A 177 21.48 -12.56 -1.68
C THR A 177 20.24 -13.42 -1.82
N LYS A 178 19.57 -13.75 -0.70
CA LYS A 178 18.31 -14.47 -0.69
C LYS A 178 17.24 -13.57 -0.09
N LEU A 179 16.18 -13.34 -0.87
CA LEU A 179 15.02 -12.58 -0.47
C LEU A 179 13.85 -13.56 -0.30
N VAL A 180 13.40 -13.75 0.93
CA VAL A 180 12.19 -14.53 1.23
C VAL A 180 11.04 -13.55 1.39
N PHE A 181 9.96 -13.76 0.64
CA PHE A 181 8.74 -12.97 0.73
C PHE A 181 7.78 -13.64 1.74
N ASP A 182 8.11 -13.51 3.03
CA ASP A 182 7.39 -14.12 4.16
C ASP A 182 6.27 -13.24 4.75
N LYS A 183 6.05 -12.06 4.17
CA LYS A 183 5.10 -11.08 4.69
C LYS A 183 3.76 -11.12 3.98
N PRO A 184 2.64 -10.97 4.72
CA PRO A 184 1.31 -10.90 4.13
C PRO A 184 1.02 -9.49 3.59
N VAL A 185 1.72 -9.08 2.53
CA VAL A 185 1.56 -7.75 1.91
C VAL A 185 0.11 -7.49 1.46
N TYR A 186 -0.59 -8.55 1.06
CA TYR A 186 -2.01 -8.53 0.69
C TYR A 186 -2.95 -8.15 1.85
N CYS A 187 -2.60 -8.49 3.10
CA CYS A 187 -3.34 -8.04 4.28
C CYS A 187 -3.22 -6.53 4.42
N GLY A 188 -2.00 -6.01 4.31
CA GLY A 188 -1.73 -4.57 4.34
C GLY A 188 -2.50 -3.81 3.26
N MET A 189 -2.48 -4.33 2.02
CA MET A 189 -3.26 -3.78 0.90
C MET A 189 -4.76 -3.75 1.22
N SER A 190 -5.31 -4.86 1.73
CA SER A 190 -6.74 -4.95 2.04
C SER A 190 -7.17 -4.01 3.18
N ILE A 191 -6.35 -3.87 4.22
CA ILE A 191 -6.59 -2.91 5.31
C ILE A 191 -6.59 -1.48 4.77
N PHE A 192 -5.61 -1.14 3.92
CA PHE A 192 -5.51 0.18 3.29
C PHE A 192 -6.72 0.48 2.41
N ASP A 193 -7.15 -0.51 1.64
CA ASP A 193 -8.34 -0.43 0.79
C ASP A 193 -9.63 -0.26 1.62
N ILE A 194 -9.81 -1.01 2.71
CA ILE A 194 -10.96 -0.87 3.62
C ILE A 194 -10.98 0.52 4.26
N ARG A 195 -9.82 1.04 4.66
CA ARG A 195 -9.69 2.40 5.20
C ARG A 195 -10.08 3.46 4.17
N LYS A 196 -9.62 3.34 2.92
CA LYS A 196 -10.00 4.26 1.83
C LYS A 196 -11.51 4.28 1.65
N ARG A 197 -12.15 3.11 1.62
CA ARG A 197 -13.60 3.01 1.56
C ARG A 197 -14.30 3.76 2.68
N LEU A 198 -13.87 3.61 3.94
CA LEU A 198 -14.48 4.33 5.06
C LEU A 198 -14.37 5.86 4.88
N LEU A 199 -13.21 6.32 4.41
CA LEU A 199 -12.99 7.74 4.13
C LEU A 199 -13.93 8.25 3.02
N TYR A 200 -14.04 7.49 1.93
CA TYR A 200 -14.96 7.81 0.84
C TYR A 200 -16.42 7.76 1.27
N ASP A 201 -16.81 6.75 2.05
CA ASP A 201 -18.16 6.61 2.56
C ASP A 201 -18.54 7.80 3.45
N SER A 202 -17.60 8.36 4.24
CA SER A 202 -17.82 9.54 5.10
C SER A 202 -17.80 10.88 4.36
N TYR A 203 -17.24 10.93 3.14
CA TYR A 203 -17.13 12.15 2.36
C TYR A 203 -18.26 12.28 1.33
N TYR A 204 -18.68 11.15 0.75
CA TYR A 204 -19.66 11.09 -0.34
C TYR A 204 -21.07 10.69 0.09
N ASN A 205 -21.27 10.19 1.32
CA ASN A 205 -22.59 9.91 1.90
C ASN A 205 -22.75 10.63 3.25
#